data_AF-A0A1M7NRL7-F1
#
_entry.id   AF-A0A1M7NRL7-F1
#
_cell.length_a   1.000
_cell.length_b   1.000
_cell.length_c   1.000
_cell.angle_alpha   90.00
_cell.angle_beta   90.00
_cell.angle_gamma   90.00
#
_symmetry.space_group_name_H-M   'P 1'
#
loop_
_entity.id
_entity.type
_entity.pdbx_description
1 polymer ?
#
loop_
_entity_poly.entity_id
_entity_poly.type
_entity_poly.pdbx_seq_one_letter_code
_entity_poly.pdbx_strand_id
1 'polypeptide(L)'
;MIHGPGNKGNLNLLYAFAEKGLPYPLTAFENQRSFLSVDNLCWLILRLMENDIPSGIYQVADSGVFSTNELIQMMAASLDKPARLLKIPSGLIRAAARVGDRLHLPLNSERLQKLTESYRVSNDKLLKALGSDLPLTATEGFEKTFEAFKG
;
A
#
# COMPACT_ATOMS: atom_id res chain seq x y z
N MET A 1 3.64 -5.09 0.59
CA MET A 1 4.21 -4.03 -0.29
C MET A 1 5.12 -3.17 0.55
N ILE A 2 6.34 -2.90 0.11
CA ILE A 2 7.29 -2.07 0.87
C ILE A 2 7.03 -0.59 0.55
N HIS A 3 7.03 0.27 1.55
CA HIS A 3 6.89 1.72 1.40
C HIS A 3 7.86 2.50 2.28
N GLY A 4 8.12 3.75 1.93
CA GLY A 4 9.07 4.62 2.60
C GLY A 4 9.60 5.71 1.66
N PRO A 5 10.57 6.52 2.11
CA PRO A 5 11.24 7.51 1.29
C PRO A 5 11.83 6.89 0.00
N GLY A 6 11.72 7.60 -1.13
CA GLY A 6 12.24 7.12 -2.41
C GLY A 6 11.42 6.01 -3.07
N ASN A 7 10.18 5.77 -2.61
CA ASN A 7 9.27 4.80 -3.22
C ASN A 7 9.09 5.05 -4.73
N LYS A 8 9.16 3.98 -5.53
CA LYS A 8 8.99 4.01 -6.99
C LYS A 8 7.68 3.37 -7.47
N GLY A 9 6.76 3.11 -6.55
CA GLY A 9 5.50 2.40 -6.82
C GLY A 9 4.27 3.28 -7.01
N ASN A 10 3.11 2.63 -7.09
CA ASN A 10 1.81 3.28 -7.31
C ASN A 10 1.37 4.20 -6.15
N LEU A 11 1.99 4.14 -4.97
CA LEU A 11 1.62 5.05 -3.87
C LEU A 11 1.85 6.52 -4.24
N ASN A 12 2.86 6.85 -5.05
CA ASN A 12 3.08 8.23 -5.52
C ASN A 12 1.92 8.70 -6.41
N LEU A 13 1.37 7.80 -7.23
CA LEU A 13 0.21 8.09 -8.06
C LEU A 13 -1.01 8.37 -7.18
N LEU A 14 -1.26 7.53 -6.16
CA LEU A 14 -2.37 7.75 -5.22
C LEU A 14 -2.19 9.05 -4.41
N TYR A 15 -0.97 9.32 -3.99
CA TYR A 15 -0.62 10.56 -3.28
C TYR A 15 -0.89 11.78 -4.15
N ALA A 16 -0.52 11.75 -5.44
CA ALA A 16 -0.80 12.84 -6.37
C ALA A 16 -2.32 13.10 -6.55
N PHE A 17 -3.18 12.09 -6.44
CA PHE A 17 -4.65 12.30 -6.41
C PHE A 17 -5.07 13.08 -5.17
N ALA A 18 -4.57 12.69 -3.99
CA ALA A 18 -4.85 13.37 -2.73
C ALA A 18 -4.30 14.80 -2.73
N GLU A 19 -3.04 14.98 -3.15
CA GLU A 19 -2.36 16.27 -3.25
C GLU A 19 -3.08 17.24 -4.19
N LYS A 20 -3.47 16.79 -5.38
CA LYS A 20 -4.19 17.63 -6.34
C LYS A 20 -5.67 17.79 -6.01
N GLY A 21 -6.18 17.09 -4.98
CA GLY A 21 -7.61 17.06 -4.66
C GLY A 21 -8.45 16.52 -5.82
N LEU A 22 -7.91 15.57 -6.59
CA LEU A 22 -8.62 14.95 -7.70
C LEU A 22 -9.49 13.79 -7.19
N PRO A 23 -10.71 13.61 -7.73
CA PRO A 23 -11.55 12.49 -7.37
C PRO A 23 -10.93 11.15 -7.80
N TYR A 24 -10.67 10.26 -6.85
CA TYR A 24 -10.16 8.92 -7.13
C TYR A 24 -11.28 8.03 -7.71
N PRO A 25 -11.12 7.44 -8.90
CA PRO A 25 -12.22 6.81 -9.64
C PRO A 25 -12.47 5.33 -9.30
N LEU A 26 -11.56 4.64 -8.59
CA LEU A 26 -11.61 3.18 -8.41
C LEU A 26 -12.23 2.74 -7.08
N THR A 27 -13.07 3.58 -6.48
CA THR A 27 -13.58 3.35 -5.11
C THR A 27 -14.51 2.15 -4.97
N ALA A 28 -15.13 1.72 -6.08
CA ALA A 28 -15.97 0.52 -6.12
C ALA A 28 -15.17 -0.80 -6.05
N PHE A 29 -13.83 -0.74 -6.03
CA PHE A 29 -12.99 -1.91 -5.82
C PHE A 29 -12.59 -1.98 -4.35
N GLU A 30 -13.00 -3.06 -3.68
CA GLU A 30 -12.62 -3.35 -2.31
C GLU A 30 -11.42 -4.29 -2.32
N ASN A 31 -10.23 -3.72 -2.19
CA ASN A 31 -8.99 -4.47 -2.05
C ASN A 31 -8.48 -4.39 -0.60
N GLN A 32 -7.69 -5.37 -0.17
CA GLN A 32 -6.98 -5.30 1.10
C GLN A 32 -5.56 -5.83 0.92
N ARG A 33 -4.57 -5.04 1.35
CA ARG A 33 -3.15 -5.36 1.19
C ARG A 33 -2.38 -5.18 2.49
N SER A 34 -1.42 -6.07 2.70
CA SER A 34 -0.40 -5.92 3.73
C SER A 34 0.73 -5.01 3.23
N PHE A 35 1.10 -4.05 4.05
CA PHE A 35 2.20 -3.11 3.81
C PHE A 35 3.35 -3.39 4.78
N LEU A 36 4.54 -2.88 4.49
CA LEU A 36 5.71 -2.96 5.35
C LEU A 36 6.52 -1.68 5.16
N SER A 37 6.68 -0.89 6.21
CA SER A 37 7.58 0.25 6.17
C SER A 37 9.03 -0.21 5.97
N VAL A 38 9.82 0.59 5.24
CA VAL A 38 11.24 0.32 5.03
C VAL A 38 12.00 0.30 6.36
N ASP A 39 11.61 1.15 7.32
CA ASP A 39 12.15 1.18 8.67
C ASP A 39 11.94 -0.18 9.39
N ASN A 40 10.70 -0.71 9.39
CA ASN A 40 10.42 -2.01 10.00
C ASN A 40 11.14 -3.14 9.26
N LEU A 41 11.26 -3.08 7.93
CA LEU A 41 12.02 -4.06 7.17
C LEU A 41 13.51 -4.05 7.57
N CYS A 42 14.13 -2.88 7.67
CA CYS A 42 15.52 -2.75 8.11
C CYS A 42 15.71 -3.28 9.52
N TRP A 43 14.82 -2.94 10.45
CA TRP A 43 14.84 -3.46 11.82
C TRP A 43 14.71 -4.98 11.85
N LEU A 44 13.79 -5.56 11.06
CA LEU A 44 13.60 -6.99 10.97
C LEU A 44 14.85 -7.70 10.47
N ILE A 45 15.49 -7.20 9.41
CA ILE A 45 16.73 -7.78 8.87
C ILE A 45 17.83 -7.78 9.93
N LEU A 46 18.02 -6.66 10.65
CA LEU A 46 19.00 -6.57 11.73
C LEU A 46 18.70 -7.59 12.84
N ARG A 47 17.45 -7.70 13.27
CA ARG A 47 17.05 -8.67 14.30
C ARG A 47 17.26 -10.12 13.86
N LEU A 48 16.99 -10.44 12.60
CA LEU A 48 17.26 -11.78 12.05
C LEU A 48 18.76 -12.10 11.97
N MET A 49 19.64 -11.10 11.86
CA MET A 49 21.09 -11.29 11.88
C MET A 49 21.65 -11.43 13.30
N GLU A 50 21.02 -10.80 14.28
CA GLU A 50 21.48 -10.76 15.68
C GLU A 50 20.94 -11.92 16.54
N ASN A 51 19.86 -12.58 16.12
CA ASN A 51 19.19 -13.62 16.91
C ASN A 51 19.29 -14.99 16.21
N ASP A 52 19.40 -16.05 17.01
CA ASP A 52 19.30 -17.43 16.51
C ASP A 52 17.83 -17.80 16.30
N ILE A 53 17.31 -17.45 15.12
CA ILE A 53 15.93 -17.70 14.73
C ILE A 53 15.84 -19.04 14.00
N PRO A 54 14.88 -19.92 14.35
CA PRO A 54 14.71 -21.19 13.65
C PRO A 54 14.61 -21.03 12.14
N SER A 55 15.30 -21.88 11.39
CA SER A 55 15.24 -21.84 9.93
C SER A 55 13.80 -22.06 9.42
N GLY A 56 13.40 -21.30 8.40
CA GLY A 56 12.12 -21.49 7.73
C GLY A 56 11.67 -20.27 6.93
N ILE A 57 10.46 -20.38 6.39
CA ILE A 57 9.82 -19.28 5.64
C ILE A 57 9.06 -18.38 6.62
N TYR A 58 9.34 -17.09 6.56
CA TYR A 58 8.68 -16.04 7.33
C TYR A 58 8.14 -14.98 6.39
N GLN A 59 6.89 -14.58 6.60
CA GLN A 59 6.31 -13.45 5.90
C GLN A 59 6.52 -12.18 6.71
N VAL A 60 6.73 -11.07 6.00
CA VAL A 60 6.99 -9.76 6.60
C VAL A 60 5.90 -8.77 6.17
N ALA A 61 5.33 -8.09 7.15
CA ALA A 61 4.35 -7.02 7.00
C ALA A 61 4.26 -6.24 8.30
N ASP A 62 3.84 -4.99 8.22
CA ASP A 62 3.29 -4.24 9.34
C ASP A 62 1.94 -4.85 9.76
N SER A 63 1.54 -4.58 10.99
CA SER A 63 0.25 -5.05 11.51
C SER A 63 -0.92 -4.41 10.75
N GLY A 64 -1.89 -5.24 10.38
CA GLY A 64 -3.11 -4.82 9.69
C GLY A 64 -3.08 -4.98 8.18
N VAL A 65 -4.20 -4.62 7.55
CA VAL A 65 -4.37 -4.62 6.10
C VAL A 65 -5.11 -3.35 5.70
N PHE A 66 -4.71 -2.78 4.56
CA PHE A 66 -5.20 -1.49 4.10
C PHE A 66 -5.71 -1.61 2.67
N SER A 67 -6.86 -1.02 2.43
CA SER A 67 -7.44 -0.82 1.12
C SER A 67 -6.86 0.42 0.44
N THR A 68 -6.97 0.48 -0.89
CA THR A 68 -6.54 1.67 -1.62
C THR A 68 -7.36 2.90 -1.25
N ASN A 69 -8.63 2.73 -0.90
CA ASN A 69 -9.50 3.81 -0.45
C ASN A 69 -9.03 4.38 0.90
N GLU A 70 -8.67 3.53 1.86
CA GLU A 70 -8.10 3.95 3.15
C GLU A 70 -6.77 4.67 2.97
N LEU A 71 -5.89 4.19 2.09
CA LEU A 71 -4.62 4.87 1.80
C LEU A 71 -4.84 6.29 1.30
N ILE A 72 -5.78 6.49 0.37
CA ILE A 72 -6.08 7.84 -0.16
C ILE A 72 -6.66 8.73 0.92
N GLN A 73 -7.50 8.19 1.80
CA GLN A 73 -8.03 8.94 2.94
C GLN A 73 -6.92 9.36 3.90
N MET A 74 -6.00 8.46 4.25
CA MET A 74 -4.85 8.77 5.10
C MET A 74 -3.90 9.79 4.44
N MET A 75 -3.64 9.66 3.14
CA MET A 75 -2.85 10.64 2.37
C MET A 75 -3.51 12.02 2.38
N ALA A 76 -4.81 12.10 2.09
CA ALA A 76 -5.54 13.36 2.08
C ALA A 76 -5.56 14.01 3.47
N ALA A 77 -5.75 13.21 4.54
CA ALA A 77 -5.66 13.67 5.91
C ALA A 77 -4.26 14.23 6.25
N SER A 78 -3.18 13.55 5.84
CA SER A 78 -1.80 14.03 6.06
C SER A 78 -1.47 15.35 5.33
N LEU A 79 -2.28 15.70 4.34
CA LEU A 79 -2.17 16.90 3.51
C LEU A 79 -3.15 18.00 3.93
N ASP A 80 -3.96 17.79 4.98
CA ASP A 80 -5.08 18.65 5.37
C ASP A 80 -6.04 18.95 4.20
N LYS A 81 -6.33 17.92 3.39
CA LYS A 81 -7.19 18.00 2.20
C LYS A 81 -8.35 17.01 2.29
N PRO A 82 -9.51 17.32 1.68
CA PRO A 82 -10.63 16.38 1.64
C PRO A 82 -10.29 15.19 0.72
N ALA A 83 -10.53 13.98 1.22
CA ALA A 83 -10.46 12.76 0.40
C ALA A 83 -11.62 12.73 -0.61
N ARG A 84 -11.33 12.96 -1.88
CA ARG A 84 -12.35 12.91 -2.95
C ARG A 84 -12.43 11.51 -3.53
N LEU A 85 -13.48 10.78 -3.20
CA LEU A 85 -13.73 9.41 -3.62
C LEU A 85 -14.89 9.39 -4.62
N LEU A 86 -14.63 8.94 -5.86
CA LEU A 86 -15.64 8.83 -6.92
C LEU A 86 -16.04 7.37 -7.15
N LYS A 87 -17.33 7.08 -6.99
CA LYS A 87 -17.91 5.75 -7.14
C LYS A 87 -18.38 5.51 -8.58
N ILE A 88 -17.49 4.94 -9.38
CA ILE A 88 -17.84 4.42 -10.71
C ILE A 88 -18.06 2.90 -10.59
N PRO A 89 -19.16 2.35 -11.12
CA PRO A 89 -19.39 0.90 -11.14
C PRO A 89 -18.19 0.13 -11.72
N SER A 90 -17.76 -0.90 -11.00
CA SER A 90 -16.57 -1.69 -11.35
C SER A 90 -16.67 -2.35 -12.74
N GLY A 91 -17.88 -2.66 -13.21
CA GLY A 91 -18.14 -3.15 -14.56
C GLY A 91 -17.74 -2.18 -15.67
N LEU A 92 -18.01 -0.88 -15.50
CA LEU A 92 -17.64 0.15 -16.48
C LEU A 92 -16.13 0.33 -16.55
N ILE A 93 -15.46 0.33 -15.39
CA ILE A 93 -14.00 0.44 -15.32
C ILE A 93 -13.34 -0.76 -15.98
N ARG A 94 -13.85 -1.98 -15.74
CA ARG A 94 -13.37 -3.20 -16.40
C ARG A 94 -13.57 -3.16 -17.92
N ALA A 95 -14.69 -2.64 -18.40
CA ALA A 95 -14.93 -2.48 -19.83
C ALA A 95 -13.93 -1.46 -20.45
N ALA A 96 -13.71 -0.32 -19.79
CA ALA A 96 -12.74 0.68 -20.22
C ALA A 96 -11.30 0.11 -20.26
N ALA A 97 -10.93 -0.70 -19.26
CA ALA A 97 -9.63 -1.37 -19.24
C ALA A 97 -9.45 -2.36 -20.41
N ARG A 98 -10.49 -3.12 -20.78
CA ARG A 98 -10.46 -4.00 -21.97
C ARG A 98 -10.30 -3.24 -23.28
N VAL A 99 -10.96 -2.09 -23.42
CA VAL A 99 -10.72 -1.20 -24.57
C VAL A 99 -9.28 -0.70 -24.56
N GLY A 100 -8.76 -0.36 -23.38
CA GLY A 100 -7.37 0.05 -23.18
C GLY A 100 -6.34 -1.03 -23.54
N ASP A 101 -6.65 -2.31 -23.37
CA ASP A 101 -5.80 -3.42 -23.84
C ASP A 101 -5.60 -3.34 -25.36
N ARG A 102 -6.68 -3.06 -26.11
CA ARG A 102 -6.66 -3.02 -27.58
C ARG A 102 -6.01 -1.76 -28.15
N LEU A 103 -6.13 -0.65 -27.43
CA LEU A 103 -5.67 0.69 -27.83
C LEU A 103 -4.33 1.08 -27.20
N HIS A 104 -3.69 0.18 -26.44
CA HIS A 104 -2.44 0.43 -25.71
C HIS A 104 -2.50 1.68 -24.79
N LEU A 105 -3.65 1.88 -24.13
CA LEU A 105 -3.86 3.00 -23.22
C LEU A 105 -3.16 2.77 -21.87
N PRO A 106 -2.91 3.85 -21.09
CA PRO A 106 -2.28 3.74 -19.78
C PRO A 106 -3.14 2.99 -18.75
N LEU A 107 -4.46 2.91 -18.93
CA LEU A 107 -5.32 2.03 -18.16
C LEU A 107 -5.64 0.80 -19.02
N ASN A 108 -5.24 -0.38 -18.55
CA ASN A 108 -5.45 -1.65 -19.20
C ASN A 108 -5.82 -2.70 -18.14
N SER A 109 -6.19 -3.92 -18.55
CA SER A 109 -6.68 -4.95 -17.63
C SER A 109 -5.63 -5.38 -16.60
N GLU A 110 -4.36 -5.48 -17.00
CA GLU A 110 -3.24 -5.84 -16.10
C GLU A 110 -3.00 -4.77 -15.03
N ARG A 111 -2.95 -3.49 -15.42
CA ARG A 111 -2.77 -2.37 -14.49
C ARG A 111 -3.96 -2.22 -13.56
N LEU A 112 -5.18 -2.39 -14.07
CA LEU A 112 -6.37 -2.40 -13.24
C LEU A 112 -6.28 -3.52 -12.19
N GLN A 113 -5.96 -4.74 -12.60
CA GLN A 113 -5.77 -5.87 -11.67
C GLN A 113 -4.71 -5.56 -10.61
N LYS A 114 -3.52 -5.06 -11.00
CA LYS A 114 -2.45 -4.67 -10.07
C LYS A 114 -2.85 -3.56 -9.10
N LEU A 115 -3.82 -2.70 -9.44
CA LEU A 115 -4.34 -1.67 -8.55
C LEU A 115 -5.45 -2.17 -7.62
N THR A 116 -6.22 -3.18 -8.06
CA THR A 116 -7.43 -3.63 -7.37
C THR A 116 -7.31 -5.01 -6.72
N GLU A 117 -6.20 -5.72 -6.91
CA GLU A 117 -5.98 -7.02 -6.28
C GLU A 117 -5.78 -6.89 -4.76
N SER A 118 -6.13 -7.96 -4.04
CA SER A 118 -5.85 -8.11 -2.61
C SER A 118 -4.63 -9.00 -2.42
N TYR A 119 -3.79 -8.66 -1.44
CA TYR A 119 -2.63 -9.48 -1.08
C TYR A 119 -2.35 -9.34 0.41
N ARG A 120 -2.69 -10.37 1.19
CA ARG A 120 -2.58 -10.37 2.64
C ARG A 120 -1.57 -11.42 3.07
N VAL A 121 -0.72 -11.04 4.01
CA VAL A 121 0.20 -11.95 4.68
C VAL A 121 0.12 -11.73 6.19
N SER A 122 0.44 -12.75 6.96
CA SER A 122 0.56 -12.66 8.43
C SER A 122 2.03 -12.74 8.83
N ASN A 123 2.45 -11.83 9.70
CA ASN A 123 3.78 -11.80 10.32
C ASN A 123 3.81 -12.53 11.68
N ASP A 124 2.71 -13.16 12.12
CA ASP A 124 2.58 -13.76 13.47
C ASP A 124 3.69 -14.77 13.76
N LYS A 125 4.03 -15.61 12.77
CA LYS A 125 5.11 -16.60 12.91
C LYS A 125 6.46 -15.93 13.19
N LEU A 126 6.72 -14.80 12.53
CA LEU A 126 7.95 -14.05 12.67
C LEU A 126 8.03 -13.35 14.02
N LEU A 127 6.98 -12.62 14.41
CA LEU A 127 6.94 -11.91 15.69
C LEU A 127 7.05 -12.88 16.88
N LYS A 128 6.39 -14.04 16.80
CA LYS A 128 6.56 -15.11 17.81
C LYS A 128 7.99 -15.63 17.90
N ALA A 129 8.67 -15.79 16.75
CA ALA A 129 10.04 -16.26 16.73
C ALA A 129 11.03 -15.19 17.24
N LEU A 130 10.77 -13.91 16.95
CA LEU A 130 11.55 -12.77 17.43
C LEU A 130 11.27 -12.41 18.90
N GLY A 131 10.12 -12.84 19.45
CA GLY A 131 9.69 -12.50 20.81
C GLY A 131 9.45 -11.00 21.03
N SER A 132 9.26 -10.22 19.95
CA SER A 132 9.10 -8.77 19.99
C SER A 132 8.19 -8.28 18.87
N ASP A 133 7.49 -7.18 19.14
CA ASP A 133 6.69 -6.47 18.15
C ASP A 133 7.56 -5.57 17.26
N LEU A 134 7.00 -5.13 16.13
CA LEU A 134 7.65 -4.17 15.25
C LEU A 134 7.79 -2.80 15.95
N PRO A 135 8.88 -2.06 15.70
CA PRO A 135 9.14 -0.79 16.38
C PRO A 135 8.22 0.34 15.92
N LEU A 136 7.67 0.26 14.70
CA LEU A 136 6.69 1.20 14.18
C LEU A 136 5.36 0.51 13.91
N THR A 137 4.28 1.21 14.22
CA THR A 137 2.95 0.89 13.71
C THR A 137 2.87 1.15 12.21
N ALA A 138 1.90 0.53 11.53
CA ALA A 138 1.65 0.78 10.12
C ALA A 138 1.35 2.26 9.83
N THR A 139 0.57 2.92 10.69
CA THR A 139 0.21 4.33 10.55
C THR A 139 1.44 5.24 10.64
N GLU A 140 2.33 5.05 11.61
CA GLU A 140 3.58 5.81 11.72
C GLU A 140 4.48 5.61 10.48
N GLY A 141 4.53 4.37 9.98
CA GLY A 141 5.23 4.07 8.73
C GLY A 141 4.64 4.82 7.52
N PHE A 142 3.31 4.90 7.43
CA PHE A 142 2.63 5.66 6.38
C PHE A 142 2.87 7.17 6.51
N GLU A 143 2.76 7.72 7.72
CA GLU A 143 3.03 9.14 7.97
C GLU A 143 4.42 9.54 7.50
N LYS A 144 5.47 8.80 7.91
CA LYS A 144 6.84 9.00 7.42
C LYS A 144 6.94 8.94 5.90
N THR A 145 6.19 8.03 5.28
CA THR A 145 6.17 7.87 3.82
C THR A 145 5.52 9.07 3.14
N PHE A 146 4.39 9.56 3.67
CA PHE A 146 3.66 10.69 3.10
C PHE A 146 4.42 11.99 3.29
N GLU A 147 5.06 12.20 4.45
CA GLU A 147 5.97 13.33 4.66
C GLU A 147 7.09 13.34 3.62
N ALA A 148 7.67 12.18 3.30
CA ALA A 148 8.69 12.06 2.26
C ALA A 148 8.17 12.36 0.84
N PHE A 149 6.86 12.35 0.61
CA PHE A 149 6.25 12.73 -0.68
C PHE A 149 5.89 14.21 -0.78
N LYS A 150 5.96 14.99 0.32
CA LYS A 150 5.70 16.45 0.31
C LYS A 150 6.83 17.26 -0.33
N GLY A 151 8.01 16.66 -0.53
CA GLY A 151 9.23 17.31 -1.01
C GLY A 151 9.50 17.11 -2.50
#